data_AF-A0A6H1UEN0-F1
#
_entry.id   AF-A0A6H1UEN0-F1
#
_cell.length_a   1.000
_cell.length_b   1.000
_cell.length_c   1.000
_cell.angle_alpha   90.00
_cell.angle_beta   90.00
_cell.angle_gamma   90.00
#
_symmetry.space_group_name_H-M   'P 1'
#
loop_
_entity.id
_entity.type
_entity.pdbx_description
1 polymer ?
#
loop_
_entity_poly.entity_id
_entity_poly.type
_entity_poly.pdbx_seq_one_letter_code
_entity_poly.pdbx_strand_id
1 'polypeptide(L)'
;MRILLAMALLSTLTGCVGLAVGSFGTLEAKKTDFSLNDQRGKLGFSVKEAETYTTEQVVELWGDPDSVAEKGNCTVYSYHDGLSWSGVGAFVGVVPLPLLVPSGKDETKIYFVDGRSVAAVSEYGEVTHAFGYVCGSNECGFNYGAANTEALKNAEVTECSEI
;
A
#
# COMPACT_ATOMS: atom_id res chain seq x y z
N MET A 1 -12.92 -48.67 -4.58
CA MET A 1 -12.90 -48.23 -3.16
C MET A 1 -12.08 -46.95 -2.92
N ARG A 2 -10.86 -46.83 -3.44
CA ARG A 2 -10.02 -45.60 -3.29
C ARG A 2 -10.66 -44.32 -3.85
N ILE A 3 -11.36 -44.42 -4.98
CA ILE A 3 -12.05 -43.26 -5.62
C ILE A 3 -13.25 -42.80 -4.78
N LEU A 4 -14.04 -43.73 -4.24
CA LEU A 4 -15.17 -43.40 -3.36
C LEU A 4 -14.70 -42.77 -2.04
N LEU A 5 -13.55 -43.23 -1.52
CA LEU A 5 -12.95 -42.67 -0.31
C LEU A 5 -12.41 -41.25 -0.56
N ALA A 6 -11.80 -41.00 -1.72
CA ALA A 6 -11.37 -39.66 -2.13
C ALA A 6 -12.57 -38.71 -2.32
N MET A 7 -13.66 -39.20 -2.92
CA MET A 7 -14.88 -38.42 -3.15
C MET A 7 -15.58 -38.06 -1.83
N ALA A 8 -15.63 -39.01 -0.88
CA ALA A 8 -16.16 -38.77 0.47
C ALA A 8 -15.31 -37.75 1.28
N LEU A 9 -13.98 -37.81 1.13
CA LEU A 9 -13.05 -36.87 1.78
C LEU A 9 -13.15 -35.46 1.19
N LEU A 10 -13.37 -35.35 -0.12
CA LEU A 10 -13.60 -34.07 -0.82
C LEU A 10 -14.92 -33.41 -0.39
N SER A 11 -15.98 -34.18 -0.14
CA SER A 11 -17.26 -33.66 0.37
C SER A 11 -17.22 -33.18 1.82
N THR A 12 -16.16 -33.48 2.58
CA THR A 12 -15.94 -32.89 3.92
C THR A 12 -15.16 -31.57 3.88
N LEU A 13 -14.65 -31.14 2.73
CA LEU A 13 -14.15 -29.77 2.59
C LEU A 13 -15.35 -28.82 2.46
N THR A 14 -15.84 -28.34 3.60
CA THR A 14 -16.62 -27.09 3.66
C THR A 14 -15.68 -25.94 3.28
N GLY A 15 -15.39 -25.82 1.99
CA GLY A 15 -14.54 -24.77 1.45
C GLY A 15 -15.27 -23.43 1.47
N CYS A 16 -14.55 -22.36 1.80
CA CYS A 16 -15.03 -21.01 1.59
C CYS A 16 -15.09 -20.75 0.08
N VAL A 17 -16.29 -20.79 -0.49
CA VAL A 17 -16.52 -20.41 -1.90
C VAL A 17 -17.20 -19.07 -1.91
N GLY A 18 -16.63 -18.12 -2.62
CA GLY A 18 -17.22 -16.81 -2.79
C GLY A 18 -16.89 -16.22 -4.15
N LEU A 19 -17.74 -15.30 -4.59
CA LEU A 19 -17.45 -14.41 -5.70
C LEU A 19 -17.50 -12.99 -5.17
N ALA A 20 -16.38 -12.29 -5.28
CA ALA A 20 -16.30 -10.89 -4.90
C ALA A 20 -15.68 -10.09 -6.04
N VAL A 21 -16.15 -8.86 -6.23
CA VAL A 21 -15.50 -7.85 -7.03
C VAL A 21 -14.95 -6.80 -6.08
N GLY A 22 -13.72 -6.37 -6.31
CA GLY A 22 -13.09 -5.35 -5.48
C GLY A 22 -12.37 -4.32 -6.31
N SER A 23 -12.34 -3.08 -5.83
CA SER A 23 -11.51 -2.03 -6.41
C SER A 23 -10.20 -1.94 -5.66
N PHE A 24 -9.11 -1.78 -6.41
CA PHE A 24 -7.76 -1.56 -5.93
C PHE A 24 -7.36 -0.13 -6.21
N GLY A 25 -6.68 0.50 -5.26
CA GLY A 25 -6.18 1.86 -5.39
C GLY A 25 -4.83 2.02 -4.75
N THR A 26 -4.11 3.04 -5.19
CA THR A 26 -2.92 3.54 -4.54
C THR A 26 -3.32 4.40 -3.35
N LEU A 27 -2.68 4.17 -2.22
CA LEU A 27 -2.86 4.86 -0.95
C LEU A 27 -1.49 5.35 -0.47
N GLU A 28 -1.49 6.34 0.42
CA GLU A 28 -0.29 6.91 1.00
C GLU A 28 -0.22 6.60 2.50
N ALA A 29 0.99 6.30 2.98
CA ALA A 29 1.28 6.15 4.41
C ALA A 29 2.31 7.19 4.85
N LYS A 30 1.91 8.08 5.77
CA LYS A 30 2.85 8.98 6.48
C LYS A 30 3.58 8.19 7.56
N LYS A 31 4.90 8.36 7.61
CA LYS A 31 5.77 7.84 8.67
C LYS A 31 6.65 8.97 9.18
N THR A 32 6.56 9.25 10.48
CA THR A 32 7.48 10.16 11.18
C THR A 32 8.71 9.40 11.66
N ASP A 33 8.51 8.15 12.07
CA ASP A 33 9.58 7.23 12.46
C ASP A 33 9.87 6.28 11.29
N PHE A 34 10.88 6.62 10.49
CA PHE A 34 11.32 5.79 9.37
C PHE A 34 12.83 5.61 9.40
N SER A 35 13.28 4.55 8.75
CA SER A 35 14.69 4.38 8.41
C SER A 35 14.86 4.31 6.91
N LEU A 36 16.00 4.79 6.41
CA LEU A 36 16.34 4.59 5.00
C LEU A 36 16.87 3.18 4.81
N ASN A 37 16.34 2.46 3.81
CA ASN A 37 16.88 1.16 3.40
C ASN A 37 18.07 1.36 2.45
N ASP A 38 18.91 0.34 2.27
CA ASP A 38 19.94 0.32 1.22
C ASP A 38 19.34 0.34 -0.20
N GLN A 39 18.07 -0.06 -0.34
CA GLN A 39 17.31 0.08 -1.58
C GLN A 39 16.73 1.49 -1.70
N ARG A 40 17.13 2.21 -2.76
CA ARG A 40 16.62 3.54 -3.14
C ARG A 40 15.09 3.56 -3.12
N GLY A 41 14.52 4.58 -2.50
CA GLY A 41 13.08 4.82 -2.49
C GLY A 41 12.29 3.84 -1.60
N LYS A 42 12.94 2.98 -0.80
CA LYS A 42 12.26 2.08 0.12
C LYS A 42 12.55 2.42 1.57
N LEU A 43 11.49 2.60 2.34
CA LEU A 43 11.58 2.84 3.77
C LEU A 43 11.74 1.51 4.51
N GLY A 44 12.69 1.47 5.44
CA GLY A 44 12.83 0.40 6.42
C GLY A 44 11.87 0.57 7.59
N PHE A 45 11.80 -0.47 8.42
CA PHE A 45 11.22 -0.38 9.75
C PHE A 45 12.30 0.07 10.72
N SER A 46 12.13 1.24 11.35
CA SER A 46 13.00 1.64 12.45
C SER A 46 12.51 0.99 13.75
N VAL A 47 13.45 0.39 14.49
CA VAL A 47 13.22 -0.12 15.86
C VAL A 47 13.76 0.89 16.89
N LYS A 48 14.39 1.98 16.43
CA LYS A 48 14.94 3.06 17.25
C LYS A 48 14.09 4.33 17.10
N GLU A 49 14.23 5.25 18.05
CA GLU A 49 13.59 6.57 18.03
C GLU A 49 13.75 7.28 16.67
N ALA A 50 12.80 8.15 16.32
CA ALA A 50 12.74 8.94 15.09
C ALA A 50 14.12 9.38 14.60
N GLU A 51 14.67 8.70 13.59
CA GLU A 51 15.91 9.14 12.97
C GLU A 51 15.60 10.34 12.07
N THR A 52 16.26 11.46 12.33
CA THR A 52 16.17 12.65 11.47
C THR A 52 17.32 12.61 10.48
N TYR A 53 17.00 12.61 9.19
CA TYR A 53 17.97 12.61 8.10
C TYR A 53 18.15 14.01 7.52
N THR A 54 19.38 14.34 7.16
CA THR A 54 19.68 15.53 6.36
C THR A 54 19.51 15.25 4.87
N THR A 55 19.30 16.29 4.07
CA THR A 55 19.26 16.18 2.60
C THR A 55 20.49 15.49 2.04
N GLU A 56 21.68 15.81 2.57
CA GLU A 56 22.95 15.23 2.13
C GLU A 56 23.04 13.74 2.43
N GLN A 57 22.59 13.30 3.60
CA GLN A 57 22.59 11.87 3.96
C GLN A 57 21.65 11.06 3.09
N VAL A 58 20.48 11.61 2.75
CA VAL A 58 19.54 10.93 1.85
C VAL A 58 20.15 10.81 0.46
N VAL A 59 20.76 11.88 -0.06
CA VAL A 59 21.40 11.88 -1.39
C VAL A 59 22.63 10.97 -1.42
N GLU A 60 23.41 10.90 -0.33
CA GLU A 60 24.55 9.99 -0.24
C GLU A 60 24.11 8.52 -0.34
N LEU A 61 22.99 8.16 0.28
CA LEU A 61 22.50 6.79 0.29
C LEU A 61 21.69 6.42 -0.96
N TRP A 62 20.80 7.31 -1.42
CA TRP A 62 19.82 7.04 -2.47
C TRP A 62 20.11 7.73 -3.80
N GLY A 63 21.17 8.54 -3.87
CA GLY A 63 21.48 9.38 -5.01
C GLY A 63 20.54 10.58 -5.14
N ASP A 64 20.60 11.26 -6.28
CA ASP A 64 19.74 12.41 -6.55
C ASP A 64 18.25 12.01 -6.60
N PRO A 65 17.35 12.85 -6.07
CA PRO A 65 15.91 12.65 -6.18
C PRO A 65 15.44 12.79 -7.64
N ASP A 66 14.38 12.07 -7.99
CA ASP A 66 13.77 12.16 -9.33
C ASP A 66 13.07 13.50 -9.54
N SER A 67 12.56 14.09 -8.46
CA SER A 67 12.06 15.46 -8.45
C SER A 67 12.18 16.10 -7.07
N VAL A 68 12.39 17.42 -7.07
CA VAL A 68 12.36 18.26 -5.87
C VAL A 68 11.22 19.27 -6.02
N ALA A 69 10.39 19.38 -4.99
CA ALA A 69 9.29 20.34 -4.95
C ALA A 69 9.27 21.09 -3.63
N GLU A 70 8.83 22.35 -3.65
CA GLU A 70 8.57 23.12 -2.44
C GLU A 70 7.08 23.05 -2.09
N LYS A 71 6.76 22.73 -0.84
CA LYS A 71 5.39 22.67 -0.32
C LYS A 71 5.33 23.39 1.02
N GLY A 72 4.83 24.62 1.00
CA GLY A 72 4.84 25.50 2.18
C GLY A 72 6.26 25.84 2.61
N ASN A 73 6.63 25.51 3.84
CA ASN A 73 7.99 25.63 4.39
C ASN A 73 8.84 24.37 4.20
N CYS A 74 8.32 23.33 3.53
CA CYS A 74 9.04 22.08 3.29
C CYS A 74 9.62 21.97 1.89
N THR A 75 10.84 21.46 1.82
CA THR A 75 11.41 20.89 0.60
C THR A 75 11.09 19.39 0.54
N VAL A 76 10.58 18.93 -0.59
CA VAL A 76 10.10 17.55 -0.78
C VAL A 76 10.94 16.86 -1.83
N TYR A 77 11.66 15.81 -1.44
CA TYR A 77 12.41 14.95 -2.36
C TYR A 77 11.56 13.74 -2.70
N SER A 78 11.36 13.48 -4.00
CA SER A 78 10.58 12.35 -4.48
C SER A 78 11.46 11.34 -5.18
N TYR A 79 11.30 10.08 -4.81
CA TYR A 79 12.01 8.93 -5.36
C TYR A 79 11.00 7.95 -5.92
N HIS A 80 11.16 7.60 -7.19
CA HIS A 80 10.30 6.71 -7.93
C HIS A 80 10.84 5.28 -7.90
N ASP A 81 9.99 4.31 -7.56
CA ASP A 81 10.33 2.87 -7.58
C ASP A 81 9.23 2.05 -8.28
N GLY A 82 9.18 2.14 -9.61
CA GLY A 82 8.30 1.29 -10.42
C GLY A 82 6.86 1.81 -10.54
N LEU A 83 5.96 1.00 -11.11
CA LEU A 83 4.61 1.46 -11.46
C LEU A 83 3.61 1.23 -10.34
N SER A 84 2.75 2.21 -10.07
CA SER A 84 1.60 2.04 -9.20
C SER A 84 0.38 1.53 -9.98
N TRP A 85 -0.40 0.65 -9.36
CA TRP A 85 -1.49 -0.08 -9.99
C TRP A 85 -2.81 0.23 -9.29
N SER A 86 -3.82 0.62 -10.08
CA SER A 86 -5.20 0.73 -9.61
C SER A 86 -6.14 0.13 -10.65
N GLY A 87 -7.28 -0.37 -10.20
CA GLY A 87 -8.18 -1.10 -11.08
C GLY A 87 -9.31 -1.79 -10.33
N VAL A 88 -10.04 -2.64 -11.03
CA VAL A 88 -11.13 -3.45 -10.45
C VAL A 88 -10.81 -4.90 -10.71
N GLY A 89 -10.64 -5.70 -9.67
CA GLY A 89 -10.44 -7.14 -9.80
C GLY A 89 -11.72 -7.91 -9.50
N ALA A 90 -11.90 -9.03 -10.19
CA ALA A 90 -12.88 -10.04 -9.80
C ALA A 90 -12.15 -11.21 -9.14
N PHE A 91 -12.54 -11.54 -7.92
CA PHE A 91 -12.19 -12.75 -7.21
C PHE A 91 -13.29 -13.79 -7.50
N VAL A 92 -13.02 -14.71 -8.42
CA VAL A 92 -13.95 -15.78 -8.77
C VAL A 92 -13.47 -17.07 -8.12
N GLY A 93 -14.16 -17.51 -7.07
CA GLY A 93 -13.81 -18.71 -6.32
C GLY A 93 -12.54 -18.53 -5.50
N VAL A 94 -11.40 -19.02 -6.03
CA VAL A 94 -10.06 -18.99 -5.39
C VAL A 94 -9.03 -18.26 -6.26
N VAL A 95 -9.32 -18.06 -7.55
CA VAL A 95 -8.35 -17.50 -8.50
C VAL A 95 -8.66 -16.01 -8.69
N PRO A 96 -7.77 -15.11 -8.23
CA PRO A 96 -7.89 -13.71 -8.59
C PRO A 96 -7.69 -13.58 -10.10
N LEU A 97 -8.65 -12.97 -10.79
CA LEU A 97 -8.50 -12.50 -12.17
C LEU A 97 -8.15 -11.01 -12.09
N PRO A 98 -6.85 -10.63 -12.11
CA PRO A 98 -6.44 -9.24 -12.04
C PRO A 98 -6.81 -8.55 -13.35
N LEU A 99 -7.81 -7.67 -13.33
CA LEU A 99 -7.97 -6.61 -14.33
C LEU A 99 -7.32 -5.34 -13.78
N LEU A 100 -6.01 -5.43 -13.53
CA LEU A 100 -5.21 -4.31 -13.04
C LEU A 100 -4.54 -3.63 -14.22
N VAL A 101 -4.59 -2.31 -14.24
CA VAL A 101 -3.85 -1.48 -15.21
C VAL A 101 -2.86 -0.60 -14.44
N PRO A 102 -1.67 -0.34 -15.00
CA PRO A 102 -0.77 0.62 -14.38
C PRO A 102 -1.43 1.99 -14.47
N SER A 103 -1.59 2.65 -13.33
CA SER A 103 -2.29 3.93 -13.24
C SER A 103 -1.38 5.09 -12.89
N GLY A 104 -0.14 4.81 -12.50
CA GLY A 104 0.80 5.82 -12.10
C GLY A 104 2.17 5.26 -11.79
N LYS A 105 2.89 6.03 -11.00
CA LYS A 105 4.23 5.75 -10.49
C LYS A 105 4.13 5.44 -9.01
N ASP A 106 4.89 4.47 -8.52
CA ASP A 106 5.07 4.27 -7.09
C ASP A 106 6.16 5.23 -6.62
N GLU A 107 5.86 6.02 -5.60
CA GLU A 107 6.69 7.12 -5.14
C GLU A 107 6.86 7.09 -3.62
N THR A 108 8.11 7.33 -3.19
CA THR A 108 8.46 7.66 -1.81
C THR A 108 8.93 9.10 -1.76
N LYS A 109 8.27 9.89 -0.91
CA LYS A 109 8.51 11.31 -0.72
C LYS A 109 9.10 11.53 0.67
N ILE A 110 10.20 12.27 0.77
CA ILE A 110 10.77 12.69 2.06
C ILE A 110 10.63 14.19 2.16
N TYR A 111 10.05 14.64 3.28
CA TYR A 111 9.76 16.04 3.57
C TYR A 111 10.82 16.58 4.52
N PHE A 112 11.40 17.72 4.17
CA PHE A 112 12.46 18.39 4.93
C PHE A 112 12.03 19.78 5.36
N VAL A 113 12.28 20.12 6.62
CA VAL A 113 12.20 21.49 7.15
C VAL A 113 13.60 21.87 7.65
N ASP A 114 14.10 23.03 7.22
CA ASP A 114 15.46 23.50 7.53
C ASP A 114 16.56 22.44 7.24
N GLY A 115 16.39 21.69 6.15
CA GLY A 115 17.33 20.63 5.71
C GLY A 115 17.26 19.34 6.51
N ARG A 116 16.27 19.16 7.40
CA ARG A 116 16.07 17.97 8.23
C ARG A 116 14.74 17.29 7.96
N SER A 117 14.75 15.97 7.87
CA SER A 117 13.55 15.20 7.54
C SER A 117 12.53 15.23 8.68
N VAL A 118 11.30 15.62 8.38
CA VAL A 118 10.20 15.64 9.35
C VAL A 118 9.22 14.47 9.15
N ALA A 119 9.13 13.97 7.92
CA ALA A 119 8.29 12.82 7.60
C ALA A 119 8.71 12.20 6.27
N ALA A 120 8.37 10.92 6.09
CA ALA A 120 8.35 10.27 4.80
C ALA A 120 6.91 9.83 4.48
N VAL A 121 6.55 9.88 3.21
CA VAL A 121 5.29 9.37 2.68
C VAL A 121 5.63 8.35 1.60
N SER A 122 5.13 7.12 1.75
CA SER A 122 5.29 6.07 0.74
C SER A 122 3.94 5.66 0.20
N GLU A 123 3.86 5.43 -1.11
CA GLU A 123 2.70 4.87 -1.76
C GLU A 123 2.63 3.33 -1.57
N TYR A 124 1.42 2.78 -1.54
CA TYR A 124 1.18 1.33 -1.54
C TYR A 124 -0.19 1.01 -2.16
N GLY A 125 -0.33 -0.19 -2.72
CA GLY A 125 -1.59 -0.65 -3.30
C GLY A 125 -2.41 -1.49 -2.30
N GLU A 126 -3.69 -1.19 -2.17
CA GLU A 126 -4.62 -2.00 -1.36
C GLU A 126 -6.01 -2.12 -2.02
N VAL A 127 -6.77 -3.13 -1.60
CA VAL A 127 -8.21 -3.20 -1.89
C VAL A 127 -8.86 -2.04 -1.13
N THR A 128 -9.58 -1.18 -1.84
CA THR A 128 -10.31 -0.07 -1.21
C THR A 128 -11.74 -0.47 -0.89
N HIS A 129 -12.39 -1.23 -1.78
CA HIS A 129 -13.76 -1.70 -1.61
C HIS A 129 -13.88 -3.13 -2.11
N ALA A 130 -14.77 -3.90 -1.49
CA ALA A 130 -15.17 -5.20 -1.97
C ALA A 130 -16.70 -5.36 -1.89
N PHE A 131 -17.27 -6.01 -2.90
CA PHE A 131 -18.65 -6.46 -2.94
C PHE A 131 -18.67 -7.92 -3.37
N GLY A 132 -19.30 -8.80 -2.61
CA GLY A 132 -19.34 -10.20 -3.00
C GLY A 132 -20.32 -11.05 -2.23
N TYR A 133 -20.62 -12.21 -2.81
CA TYR A 133 -21.31 -13.28 -2.14
C TYR A 133 -20.27 -14.27 -1.62
N VAL A 134 -20.18 -14.43 -0.31
CA VAL A 134 -19.16 -15.29 0.33
C VAL A 134 -19.87 -16.30 1.21
N CYS A 135 -19.48 -17.57 1.10
CA CYS A 135 -19.89 -18.64 2.00
C CYS A 135 -18.75 -18.99 2.95
N GLY A 136 -19.01 -18.97 4.26
CA GLY A 136 -18.07 -19.39 5.30
C GLY A 136 -18.81 -20.01 6.48
N SER A 137 -18.25 -21.06 7.08
CA SER A 137 -18.76 -21.68 8.32
C SER A 137 -20.29 -21.88 8.40
N ASN A 138 -20.90 -22.35 7.30
CA ASN A 138 -22.33 -22.65 7.12
C ASN A 138 -23.28 -21.47 6.83
N GLU A 139 -22.77 -20.26 6.66
CA GLU A 139 -23.58 -19.11 6.25
C GLU A 139 -23.05 -18.51 4.95
N CYS A 140 -23.98 -18.08 4.10
CA CYS A 140 -23.67 -17.42 2.84
C CYS A 140 -24.40 -16.08 2.78
N GLY A 141 -23.70 -15.03 2.40
CA GLY A 141 -24.29 -13.70 2.38
C GLY A 141 -23.57 -12.75 1.44
N PHE A 142 -24.30 -11.70 1.06
CA PHE A 142 -23.72 -10.54 0.42
C PHE A 142 -22.97 -9.70 1.45
N ASN A 143 -21.71 -9.41 1.16
CA ASN A 143 -20.85 -8.55 1.95
C ASN A 143 -20.45 -7.35 1.09
N TYR A 144 -20.49 -6.16 1.67
CA TYR A 144 -20.03 -4.92 1.06
C TYR A 144 -19.33 -4.08 2.12
N GLY A 145 -18.19 -3.51 1.77
CA GLY A 145 -17.53 -2.54 2.65
C GLY A 145 -16.22 -2.02 2.08
N ALA A 146 -15.76 -0.94 2.70
CA ALA A 146 -14.37 -0.55 2.58
C ALA A 146 -13.50 -1.62 3.26
N ALA A 147 -12.43 -2.04 2.60
CA ALA A 147 -11.52 -3.03 3.18
C ALA A 147 -10.56 -2.40 4.21
N ASN A 148 -10.29 -1.10 4.07
CA ASN A 148 -9.52 -0.32 5.03
C ASN A 148 -10.09 1.11 5.12
N THR A 149 -10.68 1.48 6.26
CA THR A 149 -11.29 2.80 6.49
C THR A 149 -10.29 3.85 6.96
N GLU A 150 -9.10 3.44 7.40
CA GLU A 150 -8.04 4.31 7.90
C GLU A 150 -7.01 4.66 6.81
N ALA A 151 -7.08 3.97 5.67
CA ALA A 151 -6.29 4.23 4.48
C ALA A 151 -6.49 5.65 3.93
N LEU A 152 -5.40 6.39 3.76
CA LEU A 152 -5.40 7.73 3.20
C LEU A 152 -5.05 7.70 1.71
N LYS A 153 -5.78 8.42 0.87
CA LYS A 153 -5.41 8.64 -0.54
C LYS A 153 -4.29 9.67 -0.69
N ASN A 154 -4.25 10.64 0.22
CA ASN A 154 -3.21 11.65 0.30
C ASN A 154 -2.86 11.81 1.78
N ALA A 155 -1.62 11.53 2.15
CA ALA A 155 -1.14 11.70 3.51
C ALA A 155 -0.62 13.13 3.68
N GLU A 156 -1.31 13.93 4.51
CA GLU A 156 -0.89 15.29 4.79
C GLU A 156 0.24 15.34 5.82
N VAL A 157 1.27 16.13 5.52
CA VAL A 157 2.37 16.45 6.43
C VAL A 157 2.10 17.83 6.98
N THR A 158 1.41 17.88 8.12
CA THR A 158 0.95 19.09 8.79
C THR A 158 2.07 20.09 9.08
N GLU A 159 3.27 19.58 9.34
CA GLU A 159 4.51 20.32 9.59
C GLU A 159 4.91 21.22 8.40
N CYS A 160 4.39 20.91 7.21
CA CYS A 160 4.64 21.66 5.98
C CYS A 160 3.63 22.79 5.70
N SER A 161 2.66 23.00 6.60
CA SER A 161 1.49 23.88 6.36
C SER A 161 1.59 25.24 7.05
N GLU A 162 2.62 25.46 7.87
CA GLU A 162 2.77 26.69 8.66
C GLU A 162 3.56 27.76 7.89
N ILE A 163 2.88 28.85 7.54
CA ILE A 163 3.46 30.17 7.23
C ILE A 163 2.82 31.17 8.18
#